data_AF-A0A7Z0WK57-F1
#
_entry.id   AF-A0A7Z0WK57-F1
#
_cell.length_a   1.000
_cell.length_b   1.000
_cell.length_c   1.000
_cell.angle_alpha   90.00
_cell.angle_beta   90.00
_cell.angle_gamma   90.00
#
_symmetry.space_group_name_H-M   'P 1'
#
loop_
_entity.id
_entity.type
_entity.pdbx_description
1 polymer ?
#
loop_
_entity_poly.entity_id
_entity_poly.type
_entity_poly.pdbx_seq_one_letter_code
_entity_poly.pdbx_strand_id
1 'polypeptide(L)'
;MALFGGVRTFDPSGTVGAGDPVRPLLSAIDRALAASILTGDATAIALSLWVTLHGVVTLQLAGALDPATAEATFRSAVPAALRGWNPGSGAPHNR
;
A
#
# COMPACT_ATOMS: atom_id res chain seq x y z
N MET A 1 34.68 -7.43 2.62
CA MET A 1 33.53 -6.54 2.87
C MET A 1 32.28 -7.33 2.60
N ALA A 2 31.53 -7.70 3.64
CA ALA A 2 30.34 -8.53 3.52
C ALA A 2 29.18 -7.66 3.02
N LEU A 3 28.66 -7.96 1.82
CA LEU A 3 27.57 -7.19 1.20
C LEU A 3 26.21 -7.41 1.88
N PHE A 4 26.14 -8.34 2.83
CA PHE A 4 24.98 -8.57 3.68
C PHE A 4 25.48 -9.09 5.02
N GLY A 5 25.45 -8.25 6.05
CA GLY A 5 25.81 -8.65 7.41
C GLY A 5 24.79 -9.64 7.96
N GLY A 6 25.06 -10.94 7.80
CA GLY A 6 24.30 -12.01 8.42
C GLY A 6 22.92 -12.26 7.80
N VAL A 7 22.86 -12.57 6.51
CA VAL A 7 21.65 -13.19 5.93
C VAL A 7 21.49 -14.56 6.58
N ARG A 8 20.68 -14.63 7.64
CA ARG A 8 19.84 -15.81 7.80
C ARG A 8 19.02 -15.86 6.53
N THR A 9 19.32 -16.83 5.68
CA THR A 9 18.54 -17.22 4.51
C THR A 9 17.07 -16.92 4.75
N PHE A 10 16.56 -15.85 4.12
CA PHE A 10 15.13 -15.67 4.01
C PHE A 10 14.67 -16.79 3.08
N ASP A 11 14.18 -17.87 3.68
CA ASP A 11 13.56 -18.95 2.97
C ASP A 11 12.06 -18.63 2.87
N PRO A 12 11.54 -18.18 1.71
CA PRO A 12 10.11 -17.96 1.53
C PRO A 12 9.32 -19.29 1.46
N SER A 13 9.92 -20.46 1.79
CA SER A 13 9.28 -21.78 1.70
C SER A 13 8.14 -22.02 2.70
N GLY A 14 7.91 -21.12 3.66
CA GLY A 14 6.64 -21.12 4.37
C GLY A 14 5.52 -20.88 3.36
N THR A 15 4.51 -21.75 3.31
CA THR A 15 3.34 -21.54 2.46
C THR A 15 2.76 -20.15 2.72
N VAL A 16 3.09 -19.19 1.85
CA VAL A 16 2.32 -17.96 1.71
C VAL A 16 0.90 -18.47 1.48
N GLY A 17 0.01 -18.21 2.45
CA GLY A 17 -1.30 -18.85 2.51
C GLY A 17 -1.93 -18.83 1.13
N ALA A 18 -2.41 -19.98 0.65
CA ALA A 18 -2.92 -20.16 -0.72
C ALA A 18 -4.16 -19.31 -1.06
N GLY A 19 -4.53 -18.37 -0.19
CA GLY A 19 -5.55 -17.38 -0.43
C GLY A 19 -5.01 -16.20 -1.23
N ASP A 20 -5.86 -15.65 -2.08
CA ASP A 20 -5.61 -14.42 -2.81
C ASP A 20 -5.28 -13.27 -1.83
N PRO A 21 -4.05 -12.73 -1.82
CA PRO A 21 -3.63 -11.69 -0.87
C PRO A 21 -4.26 -10.32 -1.20
N VAL A 22 -4.83 -10.16 -2.40
CA VAL A 22 -5.44 -8.92 -2.88
C VAL A 22 -6.92 -8.86 -2.48
N ARG A 23 -7.59 -10.01 -2.41
CA ARG A 23 -9.02 -10.10 -2.10
C ARG A 23 -9.45 -9.39 -0.81
N PRO A 24 -8.71 -9.44 0.32
CA PRO A 24 -9.05 -8.68 1.51
C PRO A 24 -9.03 -7.16 1.29
N LEU A 25 -8.09 -6.65 0.48
CA LEU A 25 -7.98 -5.24 0.14
C LEU A 25 -9.17 -4.79 -0.71
N LEU A 26 -9.50 -5.54 -1.78
CA LEU A 26 -10.65 -5.24 -2.63
C LEU A 26 -11.95 -5.25 -1.82
N SER A 27 -12.15 -6.24 -0.95
CA SER A 27 -13.32 -6.29 -0.09
C SER A 27 -13.41 -5.09 0.87
N ALA A 28 -12.28 -4.58 1.37
CA ALA A 28 -12.28 -3.37 2.19
C ALA A 28 -12.62 -2.11 1.38
N ILE A 29 -12.10 -2.01 0.16
CA ILE A 29 -12.41 -0.92 -0.77
C ILE A 29 -13.91 -0.94 -1.12
N ASP A 30 -14.46 -2.11 -1.46
CA ASP A 30 -15.89 -2.27 -1.78
C ASP A 30 -16.77 -1.81 -0.61
N ARG A 31 -16.43 -2.19 0.63
CA ARG A 31 -17.16 -1.71 1.82
C ARG A 31 -17.07 -0.20 1.99
N ALA A 32 -15.91 0.40 1.72
CA ALA A 32 -15.71 1.84 1.84
C ALA A 32 -16.46 2.61 0.74
N LEU A 33 -16.53 2.07 -0.48
CA LEU A 33 -17.35 2.61 -1.58
C LEU A 33 -18.84 2.50 -1.25
N ALA A 34 -19.30 1.34 -0.77
CA ALA A 34 -20.70 1.14 -0.37
C ALA A 34 -21.13 2.06 0.79
N ALA A 35 -20.20 2.44 1.66
CA ALA A 35 -20.41 3.39 2.75
C ALA A 35 -20.20 4.86 2.33
N SER A 36 -19.93 5.14 1.05
CA SER A 36 -19.59 6.48 0.54
C SER A 36 -18.43 7.16 1.27
N ILE A 37 -17.51 6.38 1.83
CA ILE A 37 -16.26 6.87 2.45
C ILE A 37 -15.24 7.18 1.34
N LEU A 38 -15.22 6.35 0.30
CA LEU A 38 -14.42 6.54 -0.91
C LEU A 38 -15.31 6.76 -2.12
N THR A 39 -14.74 7.31 -3.19
CA THR A 39 -15.33 7.42 -4.52
C THR A 39 -14.32 7.01 -5.59
N GLY A 40 -14.80 6.54 -6.73
CA GLY A 40 -13.98 6.13 -7.88
C GLY A 40 -14.01 4.63 -8.15
N ASP A 41 -13.12 4.20 -9.04
CA ASP A 41 -12.98 2.80 -9.44
C ASP A 41 -12.18 1.99 -8.40
N ALA A 42 -12.71 0.83 -8.00
CA ALA A 42 -12.11 -0.01 -6.97
C ALA A 42 -10.72 -0.51 -7.37
N THR A 43 -10.51 -0.83 -8.65
CA THR A 43 -9.22 -1.30 -9.17
C THR A 43 -8.19 -0.18 -9.14
N ALA A 44 -8.57 1.03 -9.53
CA ALA A 44 -7.69 2.19 -9.48
C ALA A 44 -7.27 2.54 -8.04
N ILE A 45 -8.20 2.49 -7.08
CA ILE A 45 -7.90 2.67 -5.66
C ILE A 45 -6.90 1.60 -5.18
N ALA A 46 -7.17 0.32 -5.50
CA ALA A 46 -6.31 -0.79 -5.10
C ALA A 46 -4.90 -0.66 -5.68
N LEU A 47 -4.77 -0.34 -6.97
CA LEU A 47 -3.47 -0.14 -7.63
C LEU A 47 -2.72 1.06 -7.06
N SER A 48 -3.40 2.16 -6.75
CA SER A 48 -2.78 3.33 -6.11
C SER A 48 -2.17 2.99 -4.76
N LEU A 49 -2.90 2.21 -3.94
CA LEU A 49 -2.39 1.73 -2.66
C LEU A 49 -1.21 0.77 -2.87
N TRP A 50 -1.34 -0.17 -3.80
CA TRP A 50 -0.30 -1.16 -4.10
C TRP A 50 1.02 -0.50 -4.50
N VAL A 51 1.00 0.42 -5.46
CA VAL A 51 2.19 1.15 -5.92
C VAL A 51 2.81 1.96 -4.77
N THR A 52 1.98 2.64 -3.96
CA THR A 52 2.46 3.42 -2.81
C THR A 52 3.18 2.54 -1.81
N LEU A 53 2.57 1.40 -1.43
CA LEU A 53 3.13 0.48 -0.44
C LEU A 53 4.37 -0.23 -0.96
N HIS A 54 4.38 -0.63 -2.24
CA HIS A 54 5.57 -1.18 -2.88
C HIS A 54 6.73 -0.19 -2.91
N GLY A 55 6.46 1.11 -3.10
CA GLY A 55 7.48 2.15 -3.01
C GLY A 55 8.17 2.15 -1.65
N VAL A 56 7.40 2.11 -0.56
CA VAL A 56 7.94 2.06 0.82
C VAL A 56 8.79 0.81 1.05
N VAL A 57 8.27 -0.36 0.70
CA VAL A 57 8.99 -1.63 0.88
C VAL A 57 10.25 -1.68 0.04
N THR A 58 10.19 -1.21 -1.22
CA THR A 58 11.35 -1.18 -2.12
C THR A 58 12.46 -0.28 -1.56
N LEU A 59 12.11 0.92 -1.07
CA LEU A 59 13.07 1.83 -0.47
C LEU A 59 13.68 1.27 0.82
N GLN A 60 12.90 0.59 1.65
CA GLN A 60 13.40 -0.07 2.85
C GLN A 60 14.38 -1.20 2.50
N LEU A 61 14.02 -2.09 1.57
CA LEU A 61 14.87 -3.22 1.16
C LEU A 61 16.15 -2.76 0.46
N ALA A 62 16.12 -1.61 -0.22
CA ALA A 62 17.30 -0.98 -0.80
C ALA A 62 18.21 -0.28 0.23
N GLY A 63 17.81 -0.24 1.51
CA GLY A 63 18.54 0.46 2.57
C GLY A 63 18.41 1.98 2.52
N ALA A 64 17.50 2.52 1.70
CA ALA A 64 17.25 3.95 1.59
C ALA A 64 16.41 4.49 2.76
N LEU A 65 15.61 3.62 3.40
CA LEU A 65 14.88 3.91 4.63
C LEU A 65 15.30 2.92 5.72
N ASP A 66 15.65 3.45 6.90
CA ASP A 66 15.78 2.61 8.09
C ASP A 66 14.39 2.09 8.54
N PRO A 67 14.33 1.03 9.38
CA PRO A 67 13.07 0.43 9.78
C PRO A 67 12.08 1.39 10.44
N ALA A 68 12.56 2.35 11.26
CA ALA A 68 11.67 3.29 11.94
C ALA A 68 11.10 4.32 10.95
N THR A 69 11.92 4.80 10.02
CA THR A 69 11.46 5.70 8.96
C THR A 69 10.50 4.99 8.02
N ALA A 70 10.78 3.76 7.60
CA ALA A 70 9.88 2.98 6.73
C ALA A 70 8.50 2.78 7.37
N GLU A 71 8.44 2.46 8.67
CA GLU A 71 7.18 2.33 9.41
C GLU A 71 6.41 3.66 9.50
N ALA A 72 7.11 4.77 9.79
CA ALA A 72 6.49 6.09 9.81
C ALA A 72 5.97 6.51 8.42
N THR A 73 6.72 6.21 7.36
CA THR A 73 6.30 6.43 5.97
C THR A 73 5.09 5.57 5.64
N PHE A 74 5.07 4.28 5.99
CA PHE A 74 3.92 3.40 5.78
C PHE A 74 2.65 3.98 6.43
N ARG A 75 2.72 4.35 7.72
CA ARG A 75 1.57 4.89 8.47
C ARG A 75 1.04 6.21 7.90
N SER A 76 1.90 7.04 7.33
CA SER A 76 1.52 8.33 6.76
C SER A 76 1.08 8.23 5.29
N ALA A 77 1.65 7.31 4.52
CA ALA A 77 1.40 7.16 3.09
C ALA A 77 0.00 6.59 2.81
N VAL A 78 -0.49 5.64 3.60
CA VAL A 78 -1.84 5.06 3.44
C VAL A 78 -2.95 6.12 3.52
N PRO A 79 -3.09 6.88 4.62
CA PRO A 79 -4.11 7.92 4.68
C PRO A 79 -3.87 9.03 3.65
N ALA A 80 -2.62 9.32 3.29
CA ALA A 80 -2.32 10.30 2.24
C ALA A 80 -2.81 9.87 0.86
N ALA A 81 -2.59 8.60 0.49
CA ALA A 81 -3.09 8.03 -0.75
C ALA A 81 -4.63 8.02 -0.78
N LEU A 82 -5.27 7.66 0.34
CA LEU A 82 -6.73 7.60 0.44
C LEU A 82 -7.43 8.97 0.33
N ARG A 83 -6.78 10.07 0.75
CA ARG A 83 -7.38 11.42 0.66
C ARG A 83 -7.80 11.79 -0.77
N GLY A 84 -7.07 11.35 -1.80
CA GLY A 84 -7.41 11.63 -3.20
C GLY A 84 -8.72 10.98 -3.66
N TRP A 85 -9.23 10.01 -2.90
CA TRP A 85 -10.41 9.23 -3.21
C TRP A 85 -11.62 9.59 -2.33
N ASN A 86 -11.52 10.64 -1.50
CA ASN A 86 -12.65 11.08 -0.69
C ASN A 86 -13.70 11.80 -1.56
N PRO A 87 -15.01 11.62 -1.32
CA PRO A 87 -16.09 12.24 -2.11
C PRO A 87 -16.04 13.77 -2.26
N GLY A 88 -15.36 14.46 -1.33
CA GLY A 88 -15.19 15.92 -1.36
C GLY A 88 -13.87 16.42 -1.96
N SER A 89 -13.01 15.53 -2.45
CA SER A 89 -11.67 15.87 -2.99
C SER A 89 -11.65 16.11 -4.50
N GLY A 90 -12.81 16.11 -5.16
CA GLY A 90 -12.94 16.47 -6.57
C GLY A 90 -12.58 17.94 -6.80
N ALA A 91 -11.54 18.19 -7.60
CA ALA A 91 -11.30 19.50 -8.20
C ALA A 91 -12.54 19.96 -9.01
N PRO A 92 -12.80 21.28 -9.13
CA PRO A 92 -13.97 21.78 -9.85
C PRO A 92 -13.96 21.29 -11.30
N HIS A 93 -15.09 20.71 -11.73
CA HIS A 93 -15.38 20.49 -13.14
C HIS A 93 -15.40 21.86 -13.84
N ASN A 94 -14.38 22.13 -14.67
CA ASN A 94 -14.43 23.25 -15.58
C ASN A 94 -15.45 22.90 -16.68
N ARG A 95 -16.58 23.61 -16.69
CA ARG A 95 -17.54 23.60 -17.82
C ARG A 95 -17.01 24.46 -18.95
#